data_AF-A0A7C7HIS0-F1
#
_entry.id   AF-A0A7C7HIS0-F1
#
_cell.length_a   1.000
_cell.length_b   1.000
_cell.length_c   1.000
_cell.angle_alpha   90.00
_cell.angle_beta   90.00
_cell.angle_gamma   90.00
#
_symmetry.space_group_name_H-M   'P 1'
#
loop_
_entity.id
_entity.type
_entity.pdbx_description
1 polymer ?
#
loop_
_entity_poly.entity_id
_entity_poly.type
_entity_poly.pdbx_seq_one_letter_code
_entity_poly.pdbx_strand_id
1 'polypeptide(L)'
;MIYMLRGTGGTLLLNKYVGDMFGGWSANGRTYAVDFLANKKWEMLYSLREGFVLLNSEGNVIWNNPQVAVNNLRPGLCDIDSDGALELLQLGAGLRAIDSATGMIEWTLLGVGEIIEPVTVDINSDKRDEVMVVANFHEALSDPCYNQVIV
;
A
#
# COMPACT_ATOMS: atom_id res chain seq x y z
N MET A 1 -10.24 -14.45 -0.56
CA MET A 1 -9.65 -15.57 -1.30
C MET A 1 -8.81 -15.00 -2.42
N ILE A 2 -7.58 -15.49 -2.59
CA ILE A 2 -6.71 -15.16 -3.72
C ILE A 2 -6.78 -16.31 -4.71
N TYR A 3 -6.81 -15.98 -6.00
CA TYR A 3 -6.67 -16.94 -7.09
C TYR A 3 -5.54 -16.47 -8.00
N MET A 4 -4.61 -17.37 -8.29
CA MET A 4 -3.59 -17.18 -9.32
C MET A 4 -3.87 -18.14 -10.46
N LEU A 5 -3.91 -17.61 -11.68
CA LEU A 5 -4.25 -18.35 -12.89
C LEU A 5 -3.12 -18.22 -13.89
N ARG A 6 -2.88 -19.27 -14.68
CA ARG A 6 -1.97 -19.20 -15.82
C ARG A 6 -2.58 -18.30 -16.90
N GLY A 7 -1.89 -17.23 -17.29
CA GLY A 7 -2.41 -16.24 -18.25
C GLY A 7 -2.78 -16.80 -19.62
N THR A 8 -2.11 -17.86 -20.08
CA THR A 8 -2.35 -18.45 -21.41
C THR A 8 -3.59 -19.34 -21.50
N GLY A 9 -4.18 -19.74 -20.37
CA GLY A 9 -5.27 -20.73 -20.40
C GLY A 9 -6.12 -20.84 -19.13
N GLY A 10 -5.94 -19.95 -18.15
CA GLY A 10 -6.77 -19.90 -16.94
C GLY A 10 -6.57 -21.07 -15.97
N THR A 11 -5.57 -21.94 -16.17
CA THR A 11 -5.29 -23.03 -15.23
C THR A 11 -4.99 -22.47 -13.85
N LEU A 12 -5.66 -22.98 -12.83
CA LEU A 12 -5.41 -22.60 -11.44
C LEU A 12 -3.99 -22.99 -11.01
N LEU A 13 -3.21 -21.99 -10.59
CA LEU A 13 -1.85 -22.16 -10.06
C LEU A 13 -1.85 -22.11 -8.53
N LEU A 14 -2.67 -21.25 -7.94
CA LEU A 14 -2.79 -21.08 -6.49
C LEU A 14 -4.22 -20.66 -6.14
N ASN A 15 -4.79 -21.22 -5.07
CA ASN A 15 -5.88 -20.59 -4.34
C ASN A 15 -5.53 -20.52 -2.85
N LYS A 16 -5.79 -19.38 -2.21
CA LYS A 16 -5.47 -19.21 -0.78
C LYS A 16 -6.46 -18.30 -0.07
N TYR A 17 -6.86 -18.69 1.14
CA TYR A 17 -7.52 -17.79 2.08
C TYR A 17 -6.45 -17.13 2.95
N VAL A 18 -6.39 -15.80 2.92
CA VAL A 18 -5.46 -15.00 3.74
C VAL A 18 -6.17 -13.97 4.61
N GLY A 19 -7.50 -13.99 4.62
CA GLY A 19 -8.34 -13.07 5.37
C GLY A 19 -9.56 -12.62 4.59
N ASP A 20 -10.49 -11.98 5.31
CA ASP A 20 -11.66 -11.35 4.73
C ASP A 20 -11.25 -10.04 4.06
N MET A 21 -11.74 -9.83 2.84
CA MET A 21 -11.44 -8.62 2.08
C MET A 21 -12.32 -7.47 2.54
N PHE A 22 -13.64 -7.65 2.65
CA PHE A 22 -14.61 -6.62 3.05
C PHE A 22 -16.02 -7.21 3.25
N GLY A 23 -16.18 -8.37 3.90
CA GLY A 23 -17.51 -8.97 4.13
C GLY A 23 -18.35 -9.19 2.86
N GLY A 24 -17.70 -9.44 1.71
CA GLY A 24 -18.36 -9.61 0.40
C GLY A 24 -18.18 -8.44 -0.59
N TRP A 25 -17.65 -7.29 -0.17
CA TRP A 25 -17.41 -6.13 -1.04
C TRP A 25 -16.02 -6.17 -1.72
N SER A 26 -15.72 -7.25 -2.43
CA SER A 26 -14.39 -7.46 -3.04
C SER A 26 -13.97 -6.41 -4.08
N ALA A 27 -14.92 -5.64 -4.63
CA ALA A 27 -14.64 -4.56 -5.58
C ALA A 27 -13.75 -3.43 -5.02
N ASN A 28 -13.67 -3.30 -3.69
CA ASN A 28 -12.84 -2.30 -3.02
C ASN A 28 -11.42 -2.81 -2.72
N GLY A 29 -11.14 -4.07 -3.04
CA GLY A 29 -9.80 -4.62 -2.93
C GLY A 29 -8.86 -4.14 -4.04
N ARG A 30 -7.58 -4.05 -3.71
CA ARG A 30 -6.47 -3.98 -4.66
C ARG A 30 -5.50 -5.13 -4.43
N THR A 31 -4.86 -5.57 -5.50
CA THR A 31 -3.79 -6.56 -5.44
C THR A 31 -2.72 -6.20 -6.46
N TYR A 32 -1.47 -6.45 -6.10
CA TYR A 32 -0.31 -6.16 -6.93
C TYR A 32 0.61 -7.37 -6.91
N ALA A 33 1.31 -7.61 -8.01
CA ALA A 33 2.40 -8.58 -8.08
C ALA A 33 3.62 -7.88 -8.68
N VAL A 34 4.56 -7.47 -7.82
CA VAL A 34 5.78 -6.73 -8.18
C VAL A 34 6.95 -7.21 -7.34
N ASP A 35 8.18 -6.87 -7.74
CA ASP A 35 9.37 -7.06 -6.90
C ASP A 35 9.38 -5.96 -5.83
N PHE A 36 8.69 -6.22 -4.72
CA PHE A 36 8.55 -5.26 -3.62
C PHE A 36 9.85 -5.11 -2.83
N LEU A 37 10.70 -6.14 -2.86
CA LEU A 37 11.84 -6.29 -1.98
C LEU A 37 13.19 -6.11 -2.68
N ALA A 38 13.19 -5.57 -3.91
CA ALA A 38 14.37 -5.38 -4.75
C ALA A 38 15.22 -6.65 -4.95
N ASN A 39 14.60 -7.83 -4.86
CA ASN A 39 15.30 -9.12 -4.76
C ASN A 39 15.22 -9.96 -6.05
N LYS A 40 14.62 -9.40 -7.11
CA LYS A 40 14.35 -10.02 -8.42
C LYS A 40 13.36 -11.20 -8.35
N LYS A 41 12.54 -11.26 -7.31
CA LYS A 41 11.40 -12.18 -7.17
C LYS A 41 10.14 -11.35 -7.06
N TRP A 42 9.01 -11.99 -7.35
CA TRP A 42 7.72 -11.33 -7.28
C TRP A 42 7.10 -11.61 -5.91
N GLU A 43 6.73 -10.56 -5.21
CA GLU A 43 5.82 -10.62 -4.06
C GLU A 43 4.43 -10.17 -4.48
N MET A 44 3.43 -10.60 -3.71
CA MET A 44 2.03 -10.27 -3.95
C MET A 44 1.49 -9.47 -2.77
N LEU A 45 1.01 -8.26 -3.04
CA LEU A 45 0.24 -7.49 -2.07
C LEU A 45 -1.24 -7.79 -2.25
N TYR A 46 -1.95 -7.99 -1.14
CA TYR A 46 -3.39 -8.19 -1.13
C TYR A 46 -4.06 -7.33 -0.06
N SER A 47 -5.10 -6.60 -0.46
CA SER A 47 -5.92 -5.81 0.46
C SER A 47 -6.80 -6.72 1.32
N LEU A 48 -6.91 -6.40 2.60
CA LEU A 48 -7.77 -7.05 3.58
C LEU A 48 -8.69 -6.02 4.21
N ARG A 49 -9.75 -6.47 4.90
CA ARG A 49 -10.69 -5.57 5.59
C ARG A 49 -9.98 -4.64 6.55
N GLU A 50 -8.91 -5.15 7.16
CA GLU A 50 -8.14 -4.52 8.22
C GLU A 50 -6.71 -4.24 7.76
N GLY A 51 -6.49 -3.85 6.49
CA GLY A 51 -5.16 -3.41 6.01
C GLY A 51 -4.61 -4.27 4.89
N PHE A 52 -3.33 -4.66 4.97
CA PHE A 52 -2.67 -5.38 3.88
C PHE A 52 -1.89 -6.59 4.36
N VAL A 53 -1.69 -7.53 3.45
CA VAL A 53 -0.77 -8.64 3.60
C VAL A 53 0.16 -8.70 2.39
N LEU A 54 1.45 -8.87 2.66
CA LEU A 54 2.45 -9.18 1.64
C LEU A 54 2.73 -10.68 1.67
N LEU A 55 2.70 -11.29 0.49
CA LEU A 55 2.93 -12.72 0.30
C LEU A 55 4.12 -12.93 -0.63
N ASN A 56 4.87 -14.02 -0.43
CA ASN A 56 5.84 -14.46 -1.42
C ASN A 56 5.16 -15.13 -2.63
N SER A 57 5.95 -15.53 -3.65
CA SER A 57 5.46 -16.20 -4.87
C SER A 57 4.70 -17.51 -4.63
N GLU A 58 4.93 -18.21 -3.51
CA GLU A 58 4.18 -19.42 -3.14
C GLU A 58 2.92 -19.10 -2.31
N GLY A 59 2.62 -17.81 -2.11
CA GLY A 59 1.50 -17.34 -1.31
C GLY A 59 1.73 -17.37 0.20
N ASN A 60 2.95 -17.63 0.68
CA ASN A 60 3.27 -17.58 2.11
C ASN A 60 3.34 -16.14 2.61
N VAL A 61 2.85 -15.88 3.83
CA VAL A 61 2.86 -14.54 4.42
C VAL A 61 4.30 -14.15 4.73
N ILE A 62 4.71 -12.98 4.21
CA ILE A 62 5.95 -12.31 4.61
C ILE A 62 5.64 -11.44 5.84
N TRP A 63 4.63 -10.57 5.72
CA TRP A 63 4.10 -9.78 6.84
C TRP A 63 2.63 -9.41 6.61
N ASN A 64 1.97 -8.97 7.67
CA ASN A 64 0.66 -8.34 7.64
C ASN A 64 0.70 -7.01 8.42
N ASN A 65 0.02 -5.99 7.91
CA ASN A 65 -0.09 -4.68 8.56
C ASN A 65 -1.57 -4.46 8.94
N PRO A 66 -1.99 -4.93 10.13
CA PRO A 66 -3.37 -4.84 10.58
C PRO A 66 -3.72 -3.41 11.04
N GLN A 67 -4.88 -2.92 10.62
CA GLN A 67 -5.38 -1.57 10.90
C GLN A 67 -6.89 -1.55 11.16
N VAL A 68 -7.38 -0.41 11.65
CA VAL A 68 -8.83 -0.17 11.75
C VAL A 68 -9.44 -0.33 10.37
N ALA A 69 -10.57 -1.05 10.31
CA ALA A 69 -11.24 -1.34 9.06
C ALA A 69 -11.52 -0.06 8.27
N VAL A 70 -10.99 0.00 7.05
CA VAL A 70 -11.11 1.13 6.13
C VAL A 70 -11.82 0.65 4.88
N ASN A 71 -12.90 1.33 4.49
CA ASN A 71 -13.81 0.82 3.46
C ASN A 71 -13.27 0.93 2.02
N ASN A 72 -12.07 1.49 1.82
CA ASN A 72 -11.45 1.68 0.52
C ASN A 72 -9.93 1.64 0.65
N LEU A 73 -9.32 0.53 0.21
CA LEU A 73 -7.87 0.36 0.23
C LEU A 73 -7.34 0.45 -1.19
N ARG A 74 -6.80 1.62 -1.52
CA ARG A 74 -6.15 1.85 -2.80
C ARG A 74 -4.78 2.42 -2.57
N PRO A 75 -3.79 1.56 -2.30
CA PRO A 75 -2.49 2.04 -1.95
C PRO A 75 -1.74 2.50 -3.19
N GLY A 76 -0.91 3.53 -3.02
CA GLY A 76 0.17 3.84 -3.95
C GLY A 76 1.39 2.96 -3.67
N LEU A 77 2.22 2.81 -4.70
CA LEU A 77 3.53 2.14 -4.62
C LEU A 77 4.59 3.16 -5.05
N CYS A 78 5.68 3.28 -4.31
CA CYS A 78 6.79 4.18 -4.62
C CYS A 78 8.11 3.60 -4.12
N ASP A 79 9.21 4.11 -4.65
CA ASP A 79 10.53 4.02 -4.01
C ASP A 79 10.86 5.42 -3.47
N ILE A 80 10.52 5.66 -2.21
CA ILE A 80 10.56 6.99 -1.58
C ILE A 80 11.93 7.31 -0.98
N ASP A 81 12.78 6.30 -0.77
CA ASP A 81 14.09 6.46 -0.16
C ASP A 81 15.27 6.05 -1.07
N SER A 82 14.97 5.58 -2.28
CA SER A 82 15.91 5.17 -3.34
C SER A 82 16.71 3.90 -2.99
N ASP A 83 16.18 3.02 -2.13
CA ASP A 83 16.80 1.74 -1.82
C ASP A 83 16.47 0.62 -2.84
N GLY A 84 15.51 0.89 -3.73
CA GLY A 84 15.03 -0.01 -4.78
C GLY A 84 13.94 -0.98 -4.36
N ALA A 85 13.65 -1.08 -3.05
CA ALA A 85 12.43 -1.69 -2.54
C ALA A 85 11.26 -0.70 -2.75
N LEU A 86 10.04 -1.19 -2.57
CA LEU A 86 8.85 -0.35 -2.72
C LEU A 86 8.20 -0.12 -1.37
N GLU A 87 7.79 1.12 -1.10
CA GLU A 87 6.91 1.47 0.00
C GLU A 87 5.46 1.37 -0.43
N LEU A 88 4.62 1.09 0.56
CA LEU A 88 3.18 1.14 0.47
C LEU A 88 2.65 2.46 1.00
N LEU A 89 1.99 3.23 0.15
CA LEU A 89 1.24 4.41 0.55
C LEU A 89 -0.16 4.01 0.98
N GLN A 90 -0.38 3.93 2.29
CA GLN A 90 -1.64 3.50 2.87
C GLN A 90 -2.52 4.68 3.30
N LEU A 91 -3.78 4.62 2.89
CA LEU A 91 -4.84 5.56 3.24
C LEU A 91 -5.57 5.14 4.52
N GLY A 92 -5.84 6.10 5.41
CA GLY A 92 -6.57 5.90 6.66
C GLY A 92 -6.99 7.24 7.29
N ALA A 93 -6.64 7.46 8.57
CA ALA A 93 -6.81 8.76 9.25
C ALA A 93 -5.80 9.85 8.78
N GLY A 94 -5.28 9.67 7.57
CA GLY A 94 -4.12 10.36 7.01
C GLY A 94 -3.50 9.49 5.91
N LEU A 95 -2.26 9.81 5.54
CA LEU A 95 -1.44 9.02 4.62
C LEU A 95 -0.20 8.51 5.35
N ARG A 96 0.13 7.23 5.17
CA ARG A 96 1.32 6.60 5.75
C ARG A 96 2.16 5.98 4.65
N ALA A 97 3.47 6.14 4.71
CA ALA A 97 4.39 5.28 3.99
C ALA A 97 4.80 4.11 4.88
N ILE A 98 4.79 2.92 4.29
CA ILE A 98 5.17 1.68 4.95
C ILE A 98 6.22 1.00 4.11
N ASP A 99 7.38 0.76 4.70
CA ASP A 99 8.45 -0.06 4.13
C ASP A 99 7.91 -1.49 3.87
N SER A 100 7.91 -1.95 2.62
CA SER A 100 7.42 -3.30 2.31
C SER A 100 8.39 -4.42 2.65
N ALA A 101 9.65 -4.15 2.95
CA ALA A 101 10.59 -5.14 3.48
C ALA A 101 10.32 -5.43 4.95
N THR A 102 9.98 -4.42 5.75
CA THR A 102 9.82 -4.57 7.20
C THR A 102 8.36 -4.52 7.68
N GLY A 103 7.46 -3.95 6.89
CA GLY A 103 6.08 -3.65 7.27
C GLY A 103 5.95 -2.50 8.27
N MET A 104 7.04 -1.76 8.54
CA MET A 104 7.08 -0.64 9.48
C MET A 104 6.67 0.66 8.81
N ILE A 105 6.11 1.58 9.60
CA ILE A 105 5.77 2.94 9.13
C ILE A 105 7.06 3.75 9.10
N GLU A 106 7.34 4.40 7.96
CA GLU A 106 8.46 5.33 7.82
C GLU A 106 8.07 6.76 8.16
N TRP A 107 6.87 7.15 7.75
CA TRP A 107 6.30 8.45 8.10
C TRP A 107 4.78 8.46 8.00
N THR A 108 4.17 9.44 8.68
CA THR A 108 2.74 9.72 8.59
C THR A 108 2.46 11.20 8.32
N LEU A 109 1.59 11.46 7.35
CA LEU A 109 0.96 12.75 7.11
C LEU A 109 -0.44 12.76 7.76
N LEU A 110 -0.61 13.60 8.78
CA LEU A 110 -1.86 13.81 9.50
C LEU A 110 -2.54 15.12 9.07
N GLY A 111 -3.79 15.30 9.51
CA GLY A 111 -4.48 16.59 9.32
C GLY A 111 -4.95 16.85 7.89
N VAL A 112 -4.89 15.83 7.04
CA VAL A 112 -5.47 15.81 5.70
C VAL A 112 -6.83 15.13 5.76
N GLY A 113 -7.81 15.67 5.02
CA GLY A 113 -9.13 15.05 4.91
C GLY A 113 -9.07 13.72 4.14
N GLU A 114 -10.22 13.26 3.64
CA GLU A 114 -10.26 12.08 2.78
C GLU A 114 -9.33 12.27 1.58
N ILE A 115 -8.41 11.32 1.41
CA ILE A 115 -7.45 11.26 0.31
C ILE A 115 -7.94 10.22 -0.71
N ILE A 116 -7.81 10.54 -1.99
CA ILE A 116 -7.95 9.57 -3.08
C ILE A 116 -6.59 9.02 -3.52
N GLU A 117 -6.60 7.94 -4.32
CA GLU A 117 -5.42 7.22 -4.84
C GLU A 117 -4.18 8.13 -5.03
N PRO A 118 -3.12 7.95 -4.23
CA PRO A 118 -1.89 8.72 -4.39
C PRO A 118 -1.19 8.36 -5.70
N VAL A 119 -0.52 9.35 -6.29
CA VAL A 119 0.35 9.18 -7.46
C VAL A 119 1.77 9.50 -7.05
N THR A 120 2.73 8.72 -7.54
CA THR A 120 4.12 8.78 -7.14
C THR A 120 5.02 8.98 -8.36
N VAL A 121 6.02 9.86 -8.23
CA VAL A 121 7.01 10.13 -9.28
C VAL A 121 8.18 10.93 -8.70
N ASP A 122 9.40 10.57 -9.08
CA ASP A 122 10.58 11.44 -8.94
C ASP A 122 10.42 12.69 -9.84
N ILE A 123 9.87 13.78 -9.28
CA ILE A 123 9.57 15.00 -10.05
C ILE A 123 10.76 15.96 -10.05
N ASN A 124 11.66 15.84 -9.08
CA ASN A 124 12.79 16.75 -8.88
C ASN A 124 14.15 16.16 -9.28
N SER A 125 14.16 14.91 -9.77
CA SER A 125 15.35 14.16 -10.21
C SER A 125 16.36 13.85 -9.09
N ASP A 126 15.90 13.67 -7.84
CA ASP A 126 16.75 13.26 -6.72
C ASP A 126 16.81 11.74 -6.51
N LYS A 127 16.12 10.97 -7.37
CA LYS A 127 15.97 9.51 -7.37
C LYS A 127 14.99 8.95 -6.34
N ARG A 128 14.27 9.79 -5.62
CA ARG A 128 13.20 9.39 -4.71
C ARG A 128 11.88 9.85 -5.28
N ASP A 129 10.86 9.02 -5.13
CA ASP A 129 9.53 9.40 -5.56
C ASP A 129 8.93 10.47 -4.63
N GLU A 130 8.41 11.54 -5.19
CA GLU A 130 7.47 12.42 -4.51
C GLU A 130 6.05 11.83 -4.53
N VAL A 131 5.25 12.19 -3.53
CA VAL A 131 3.85 11.76 -3.42
C VAL A 131 2.89 12.91 -3.69
N MET A 132 2.04 12.73 -4.70
CA MET A 132 0.92 13.62 -5.01
C MET A 132 -0.40 13.01 -4.53
N VAL A 133 -1.18 13.80 -3.79
CA VAL A 133 -2.53 13.43 -3.34
C VAL A 133 -3.53 14.52 -3.64
N VAL A 134 -4.78 14.12 -3.86
CA VAL A 134 -5.93 15.01 -3.78
C VAL A 134 -6.64 14.71 -2.48
N ALA A 135 -6.80 15.75 -1.64
CA ALA A 135 -7.44 15.64 -0.35
C ALA A 135 -8.53 16.70 -0.21
N ASN A 136 -9.59 16.38 0.53
CA ASN A 136 -10.49 17.41 1.02
C ASN A 136 -9.73 18.30 2.02
N PHE A 137 -9.83 19.63 1.83
CA PHE A 137 -9.19 20.60 2.71
C PHE A 137 -9.62 20.36 4.15
N HIS A 138 -8.65 20.25 5.05
CA HIS A 138 -8.86 20.23 6.48
C HIS A 138 -7.92 21.28 7.08
N GLU A 139 -8.42 22.11 8.00
CA GLU A 139 -7.74 23.33 8.48
C GLU A 139 -6.32 23.09 9.03
N ALA A 140 -5.96 21.83 9.35
CA ALA A 140 -4.69 21.46 9.95
C ALA A 140 -3.45 21.75 9.08
N LEU A 141 -3.52 21.76 7.75
CA LEU A 141 -2.34 22.14 6.92
C LEU A 141 -2.02 23.64 6.96
N SER A 142 -2.93 24.47 7.49
CA SER A 142 -2.68 25.90 7.74
C SER A 142 -2.09 26.17 9.12
N ASP A 143 -2.07 25.16 10.01
CA ASP A 143 -1.47 25.24 11.32
C ASP A 143 -0.02 24.72 11.27
N PRO A 144 1.00 25.58 11.47
CA PRO A 144 2.40 25.16 11.47
C PRO A 144 2.72 24.11 12.55
N CYS A 145 1.85 23.88 13.54
CA CYS A 145 2.00 22.79 14.51
C CYS A 145 1.66 21.40 13.95
N TYR A 146 0.90 21.32 12.84
CA TYR A 146 0.45 20.06 12.23
C TYR A 146 1.25 19.65 10.99
N ASN A 147 2.20 20.48 10.53
CA ASN A 147 3.14 20.15 9.45
C ASN A 147 4.21 19.11 9.85
N GLN A 148 3.92 18.26 10.83
CA GLN A 148 4.86 17.24 11.28
C GLN A 148 4.60 15.96 10.50
N VAL A 149 5.50 15.69 9.56
CA VAL A 149 5.88 14.32 9.20
C VAL A 149 6.36 13.69 10.50
N ILE A 150 5.54 12.84 11.11
CA ILE A 150 5.95 12.09 12.30
C ILE A 150 6.64 10.82 11.78
N VAL A 151 7.94 10.73 12.06
CA VAL A 151 8.81 9.54 11.89
C VAL A 151 8.75 8.72 13.16
#